data_AF-A0A7X8A6G4-F1
#
_entry.id   AF-A0A7X8A6G4-F1
#
_cell.length_a   1.000
_cell.length_b   1.000
_cell.length_c   1.000
_cell.angle_alpha   90.00
_cell.angle_beta   90.00
_cell.angle_gamma   90.00
#
_symmetry.space_group_name_H-M   'P 1'
#
loop_
_entity.id
_entity.type
_entity.pdbx_description
1 polymer ?
#
loop_
_entity_poly.entity_id
_entity_poly.type
_entity_poly.pdbx_seq_one_letter_code
_entity_poly.pdbx_strand_id
1 'polypeptide(L)'
;MHTINGKVHLGQAGITGILRCIAIGLVFLFLPIIRIEAQVAGDYRTIATGTWNWNVVGNWQRYDGSAWVAAADFPGQNPGAGTVTIQNNTNVILNITPAYPIGALIISGGANNSSVQFAGANGLEVSGTVTLNGPSTNNKDKYLWVDNGSLTCASVTMTDGGFNTRDCYVRIGNGSVNVSGDVTMAGTNVRNYFLFTGTGTLYVGGAMTGGGITSTL
;
A
#
# COMPACT_ATOMS: atom_id res chain seq x y z
N MET A 1 65.08 35.44 -33.11
CA MET A 1 64.26 34.93 -32.00
C MET A 1 62.81 34.92 -32.49
N HIS A 2 62.31 33.77 -32.94
CA HIS A 2 61.02 33.65 -33.63
C HIS A 2 60.02 33.02 -32.65
N THR A 3 59.04 33.78 -32.18
CA THR A 3 58.02 33.32 -31.23
C THR A 3 56.86 32.71 -32.00
N ILE A 4 56.65 31.40 -31.88
CA ILE A 4 55.51 30.70 -32.48
C ILE A 4 54.36 30.72 -31.45
N ASN A 5 53.31 31.49 -31.72
CA ASN A 5 52.09 31.53 -30.91
C ASN A 5 51.13 30.40 -31.36
N GLY A 6 51.26 29.22 -30.75
CA GLY A 6 50.36 28.09 -30.99
C GLY A 6 49.03 28.27 -30.24
N LYS A 7 47.99 28.74 -30.93
CA LYS A 7 46.61 28.75 -30.41
C LYS A 7 46.05 27.33 -30.53
N VAL A 8 45.98 26.61 -29.41
CA VAL A 8 45.37 25.27 -29.37
C VAL A 8 43.86 25.40 -29.59
N HIS A 9 43.40 25.12 -30.81
CA HIS A 9 41.97 24.95 -31.10
C HIS A 9 41.55 23.55 -30.67
N LEU A 10 40.96 23.43 -29.48
CA LEU A 10 40.17 22.25 -29.13
C LEU A 10 38.95 22.27 -30.04
N GLY A 11 38.88 21.33 -31.01
CA GLY A 11 37.78 21.26 -31.96
C GLY A 11 36.44 21.09 -31.25
N GLN A 12 35.43 21.88 -31.64
CA GLN A 12 34.06 21.84 -31.10
C GLN A 12 33.49 20.41 -30.99
N ALA A 13 33.92 19.48 -31.84
CA ALA A 13 33.50 18.08 -31.83
C ALA A 13 33.82 17.32 -30.52
N GLY A 14 34.91 17.66 -29.82
CA GLY A 14 35.30 16.99 -28.57
C GLY A 14 34.44 17.39 -27.37
N ILE A 15 33.97 18.65 -27.34
CA ILE A 15 33.15 19.20 -26.26
C ILE A 15 31.72 18.65 -26.34
N THR A 16 31.15 18.50 -27.55
CA THR A 16 29.80 17.92 -27.75
C THR A 16 29.75 16.43 -27.41
N GLY A 17 30.83 15.68 -27.62
CA GLY A 17 30.93 14.27 -27.26
C GLY A 17 30.90 14.05 -25.74
N ILE A 18 31.70 14.84 -25.00
CA ILE A 18 31.79 14.75 -23.54
C ILE A 18 30.48 15.22 -22.87
N LEU A 19 29.85 16.29 -23.37
CA LEU A 19 28.54 16.75 -22.90
C LEU A 19 27.42 15.72 -23.17
N ARG A 20 27.48 14.98 -24.28
CA ARG A 20 26.54 13.87 -24.55
C ARG A 20 26.75 12.69 -23.61
N CYS A 21 28.00 12.32 -23.30
CA CYS A 21 28.30 11.24 -22.35
C CYS A 21 27.89 11.59 -20.90
N ILE A 22 28.08 12.84 -20.48
CA ILE A 22 27.65 13.32 -19.14
C ILE A 22 26.11 13.41 -19.06
N ALA A 23 25.44 13.88 -20.12
CA ALA A 23 23.98 13.92 -20.18
C ALA A 23 23.37 12.51 -20.15
N ILE A 24 23.96 11.53 -20.84
CA ILE A 24 23.51 10.12 -20.81
C ILE A 24 23.78 9.49 -19.44
N GLY A 25 24.93 9.78 -18.80
CA GLY A 25 25.25 9.29 -17.45
C GLY A 25 24.35 9.86 -16.34
N LEU A 26 23.96 11.14 -16.43
CA LEU A 26 23.05 11.77 -15.47
C LEU A 26 21.59 11.32 -15.61
N VAL A 27 21.14 10.95 -16.81
CA VAL A 27 19.79 10.40 -17.06
C VAL A 27 19.62 9.01 -16.42
N PHE A 28 20.68 8.21 -16.34
CA PHE A 28 20.65 6.91 -15.65
C PHE A 28 20.73 7.02 -14.12
N LEU A 29 21.27 8.11 -13.57
CA LEU A 29 21.37 8.33 -12.11
C LEU A 29 20.05 8.76 -11.45
N PHE A 30 19.04 9.11 -12.25
CA PHE A 30 17.72 9.57 -11.82
C PHE A 30 16.56 8.75 -12.42
N LEU A 31 16.81 7.50 -12.86
CA LEU A 31 15.71 6.61 -13.21
C LEU A 31 14.95 6.24 -11.92
N PRO A 32 13.67 6.65 -11.76
CA PRO A 32 12.86 6.13 -10.67
C PRO A 32 12.81 4.61 -10.84
N ILE A 33 13.12 3.88 -9.77
CA ILE A 33 13.00 2.42 -9.74
C ILE A 33 11.51 2.12 -9.84
N ILE A 34 10.99 1.91 -11.05
CA ILE A 34 9.61 1.51 -11.27
C ILE A 34 9.50 0.10 -10.71
N ARG A 35 8.89 -0.05 -9.52
CA ARG A 35 8.54 -1.36 -8.99
C ARG A 35 7.36 -1.88 -9.81
N ILE A 36 7.64 -2.82 -10.72
CA ILE A 36 6.61 -3.65 -11.33
C ILE A 36 6.25 -4.69 -10.28
N GLU A 37 5.23 -4.41 -9.48
CA GLU A 37 4.60 -5.39 -8.59
C GLU A 37 3.84 -6.38 -9.49
N ALA A 38 4.54 -7.38 -10.02
CA ALA A 38 3.91 -8.50 -10.70
C ALA A 38 3.34 -9.46 -9.65
N GLN A 39 2.14 -9.99 -9.89
CA GLN A 39 1.57 -11.03 -9.04
C GLN A 39 2.51 -12.24 -8.92
N VAL A 40 2.65 -12.76 -7.71
CA VAL A 40 3.49 -13.92 -7.37
C VAL A 40 2.61 -15.09 -6.95
N ALA A 41 3.07 -16.32 -7.25
CA ALA A 41 2.36 -17.53 -6.82
C ALA A 41 2.09 -17.47 -5.31
N GLY A 42 0.83 -17.64 -4.92
CA GLY A 42 0.38 -17.52 -3.53
C GLY A 42 -0.22 -16.17 -3.15
N ASP A 43 -0.25 -15.18 -4.05
CA ASP A 43 -1.07 -13.99 -3.87
C ASP A 43 -2.56 -14.34 -3.87
N TYR A 44 -3.34 -13.60 -3.10
CA TYR A 44 -4.80 -13.73 -3.04
C TYR A 44 -5.46 -12.44 -3.50
N ARG A 45 -6.66 -12.57 -4.06
CA ARG A 45 -7.56 -11.43 -4.28
C ARG A 45 -9.01 -11.82 -4.08
N THR A 46 -9.83 -10.85 -3.70
CA THR A 46 -11.28 -11.02 -3.68
C THR A 46 -11.80 -11.23 -5.12
N ILE A 47 -12.81 -12.07 -5.31
CA ILE A 47 -13.54 -12.20 -6.59
C ILE A 47 -14.99 -11.69 -6.50
N ALA A 48 -15.59 -11.79 -5.31
CA ALA A 48 -16.96 -11.34 -5.06
C ALA A 48 -16.97 -9.90 -4.54
N THR A 49 -17.91 -9.08 -5.04
CA THR A 49 -18.19 -7.74 -4.52
C THR A 49 -19.18 -7.78 -3.36
N GLY A 50 -19.37 -6.64 -2.68
CA GLY A 50 -20.27 -6.52 -1.54
C GLY A 50 -19.57 -6.81 -0.21
N THR A 51 -20.35 -7.17 0.81
CA THR A 51 -19.85 -7.40 2.18
C THR A 51 -19.95 -8.87 2.56
N TRP A 52 -18.85 -9.46 3.02
CA TRP A 52 -18.79 -10.88 3.38
C TRP A 52 -17.62 -11.19 4.33
N ASN A 53 -17.63 -12.39 4.92
CA ASN A 53 -16.68 -12.83 5.94
C ASN A 53 -15.37 -13.39 5.35
N TRP A 54 -14.21 -13.02 5.91
CA TRP A 54 -12.87 -13.42 5.46
C TRP A 54 -12.72 -14.93 5.25
N ASN A 55 -13.32 -15.74 6.11
CA ASN A 55 -13.24 -17.20 6.02
C ASN A 55 -14.12 -17.84 4.92
N VAL A 56 -14.85 -17.06 4.12
CA VAL A 56 -15.66 -17.56 2.99
C VAL A 56 -14.74 -17.78 1.78
N VAL A 57 -14.20 -19.00 1.69
CA VAL A 57 -13.22 -19.42 0.66
C VAL A 57 -13.68 -19.09 -0.77
N GLY A 58 -14.97 -19.30 -1.08
CA GLY A 58 -15.52 -19.05 -2.42
C GLY A 58 -15.44 -17.61 -2.91
N ASN A 59 -15.12 -16.66 -2.03
CA ASN A 59 -14.94 -15.25 -2.38
C ASN A 59 -13.49 -14.86 -2.67
N TRP A 60 -12.56 -15.84 -2.66
CA TRP A 60 -11.15 -15.63 -2.95
C TRP A 60 -10.70 -16.34 -4.23
N GLN A 61 -9.78 -15.71 -4.94
CA GLN A 61 -8.90 -16.34 -5.91
C GLN A 61 -7.47 -16.33 -5.40
N ARG A 62 -6.69 -17.35 -5.76
CA ARG A 62 -5.26 -17.45 -5.49
C ARG A 62 -4.50 -17.48 -6.81
N TYR A 63 -3.41 -16.72 -6.93
CA TYR A 63 -2.55 -16.78 -8.09
C TYR A 63 -1.67 -18.03 -8.01
N ASP A 64 -1.68 -18.87 -9.04
CA ASP A 64 -0.92 -20.12 -9.08
C ASP A 64 0.48 -19.97 -9.71
N GLY A 65 0.87 -18.74 -10.03
CA GLY A 65 2.10 -18.41 -10.78
C GLY A 65 1.87 -18.21 -12.27
N SER A 66 0.68 -18.53 -12.78
CA SER A 66 0.27 -18.32 -14.17
C SER A 66 -1.05 -17.57 -14.27
N ALA A 67 -2.07 -18.01 -13.53
CA ALA A 67 -3.42 -17.48 -13.56
C ALA A 67 -4.02 -17.33 -12.14
N TRP A 68 -5.10 -16.54 -12.07
CA TRP A 68 -5.95 -16.48 -10.89
C TRP A 68 -6.95 -17.64 -10.95
N VAL A 69 -6.83 -18.57 -10.01
CA VAL A 69 -7.74 -19.72 -9.87
C VAL A 69 -8.58 -19.59 -8.61
N ALA A 70 -9.67 -20.35 -8.52
CA ALA A 70 -10.45 -20.41 -7.28
C ALA A 70 -9.55 -20.87 -6.12
N ALA A 71 -9.62 -20.17 -4.99
CA ALA A 71 -8.85 -20.57 -3.83
C ALA A 71 -9.46 -21.83 -3.19
N ALA A 72 -8.61 -22.71 -2.66
CA ALA A 72 -9.02 -23.88 -1.87
C ALA A 72 -9.10 -23.57 -0.37
N ASP A 73 -8.59 -22.41 0.03
CA ASP A 73 -8.50 -21.91 1.40
C ASP A 73 -8.67 -20.38 1.41
N PHE A 74 -8.83 -19.78 2.60
CA PHE A 74 -8.80 -18.33 2.75
C PHE A 74 -7.37 -17.85 3.06
N PRO A 75 -7.03 -16.57 2.79
CA PRO A 75 -5.69 -16.07 3.05
C PRO A 75 -5.29 -16.20 4.53
N GLY A 76 -4.14 -16.83 4.78
CA GLY A 76 -3.61 -17.09 6.13
C GLY A 76 -4.22 -18.32 6.82
N GLN A 77 -5.07 -19.11 6.15
CA GLN A 77 -5.49 -20.42 6.66
C GLN A 77 -4.31 -21.41 6.68
N ASN A 78 -3.49 -21.37 5.63
CA ASN A 78 -2.27 -22.17 5.45
C ASN A 78 -1.07 -21.21 5.28
N PRO A 79 0.18 -21.67 5.53
CA PRO A 79 1.36 -20.84 5.34
C PRO A 79 1.57 -20.49 3.86
N GLY A 80 2.24 -19.36 3.61
CA GLY A 80 2.62 -18.94 2.25
C GLY A 80 1.56 -18.11 1.52
N ALA A 81 0.66 -17.45 2.24
CA ALA A 81 -0.18 -16.41 1.68
C ALA A 81 0.66 -15.16 1.37
N GLY A 82 0.73 -14.79 0.09
CA GLY A 82 1.45 -13.61 -0.39
C GLY A 82 0.67 -12.32 -0.15
N THR A 83 0.63 -11.48 -1.17
CA THR A 83 -0.17 -10.25 -1.15
C THR A 83 -1.66 -10.58 -1.21
N VAL A 84 -2.44 -10.04 -0.28
CA VAL A 84 -3.90 -10.11 -0.30
C VAL A 84 -4.48 -8.80 -0.81
N THR A 85 -5.16 -8.85 -1.95
CA THR A 85 -5.79 -7.68 -2.56
C THR A 85 -7.30 -7.70 -2.37
N ILE A 86 -7.82 -6.73 -1.63
CA ILE A 86 -9.24 -6.40 -1.58
C ILE A 86 -9.55 -5.53 -2.79
N GLN A 87 -10.30 -6.07 -3.76
CA GLN A 87 -10.65 -5.35 -4.98
C GLN A 87 -11.70 -4.28 -4.71
N ASN A 88 -11.77 -3.28 -5.61
CA ASN A 88 -12.74 -2.20 -5.54
C ASN A 88 -14.18 -2.76 -5.42
N ASN A 89 -15.02 -2.07 -4.64
CA ASN A 89 -16.40 -2.47 -4.34
C ASN A 89 -16.53 -3.72 -3.44
N THR A 90 -15.55 -3.98 -2.57
CA THR A 90 -15.56 -5.15 -1.67
C THR A 90 -15.23 -4.75 -0.23
N ASN A 91 -16.03 -5.21 0.72
CA ASN A 91 -15.82 -5.01 2.15
C ASN A 91 -15.71 -6.38 2.85
N VAL A 92 -14.55 -6.70 3.40
CA VAL A 92 -14.30 -7.99 4.02
C VAL A 92 -14.35 -7.88 5.54
N ILE A 93 -15.21 -8.66 6.18
CA ILE A 93 -15.27 -8.78 7.63
C ILE A 93 -14.25 -9.82 8.07
N LEU A 94 -13.19 -9.40 8.76
CA LEU A 94 -12.23 -10.30 9.39
C LEU A 94 -12.89 -10.92 10.64
N ASN A 95 -13.63 -12.00 10.40
CA ASN A 95 -14.40 -12.74 11.40
C ASN A 95 -13.64 -13.89 12.05
N ILE A 96 -12.38 -14.09 11.67
CA ILE A 96 -11.47 -15.08 12.22
C ILE A 96 -10.06 -14.50 12.28
N THR A 97 -9.25 -14.95 13.23
CA THR A 97 -7.80 -14.71 13.24
C THR A 97 -7.14 -15.77 12.36
N PRO A 98 -6.55 -15.42 11.19
CA PRO A 98 -5.84 -16.39 10.38
C PRO A 98 -4.68 -17.02 11.17
N ALA A 99 -4.43 -18.31 10.94
CA ALA A 99 -3.42 -19.05 11.69
C ALA A 99 -1.98 -18.69 11.27
N TYR A 100 -1.82 -18.14 10.06
CA TYR A 100 -0.54 -17.75 9.49
C TYR A 100 -0.61 -16.31 8.96
N PRO A 101 0.52 -15.56 9.01
CA PRO A 101 0.57 -14.21 8.49
C PRO A 101 0.38 -14.19 6.96
N ILE A 102 -0.07 -13.05 6.47
CA ILE A 102 -0.10 -12.74 5.03
C ILE A 102 1.09 -11.84 4.67
N GLY A 103 1.55 -11.89 3.43
CA GLY A 103 2.71 -11.13 2.97
C GLY A 103 2.47 -9.62 2.95
N ALA A 104 1.34 -9.18 2.39
CA ALA A 104 0.93 -7.78 2.34
C ALA A 104 -0.59 -7.67 2.26
N LEU A 105 -1.15 -6.52 2.61
CA LEU A 105 -2.57 -6.22 2.42
C LEU A 105 -2.73 -4.99 1.54
N ILE A 106 -3.49 -5.11 0.45
CA ILE A 106 -3.82 -3.99 -0.43
C ILE A 106 -5.33 -3.82 -0.46
N ILE A 107 -5.82 -2.67 -0.05
CA ILE A 107 -7.18 -2.23 -0.36
C ILE A 107 -7.10 -1.38 -1.61
N SER A 108 -7.67 -1.89 -2.69
CA SER A 108 -7.62 -1.26 -4.02
C SER A 108 -8.36 0.07 -4.01
N GLY A 109 -7.86 1.02 -4.81
CA GLY A 109 -8.53 2.28 -5.07
C GLY A 109 -9.79 2.09 -5.92
N GLY A 110 -10.20 3.14 -6.62
CA GLY A 110 -11.34 3.09 -7.54
C GLY A 110 -12.60 3.74 -7.00
N ALA A 111 -13.72 3.49 -7.70
CA ALA A 111 -14.92 4.33 -7.61
C ALA A 111 -15.91 3.97 -6.48
N ASN A 112 -15.63 2.95 -5.68
CA ASN A 112 -16.52 2.44 -4.63
C ASN A 112 -15.79 2.27 -3.31
N ASN A 113 -16.54 2.17 -2.22
CA ASN A 113 -15.94 1.87 -0.91
C ASN A 113 -15.34 0.47 -0.93
N SER A 114 -14.21 0.29 -0.24
CA SER A 114 -13.61 -1.02 -0.04
C SER A 114 -12.87 -1.06 1.28
N SER A 115 -12.92 -2.20 1.96
CA SER A 115 -12.42 -2.27 3.32
C SER A 115 -12.09 -3.66 3.81
N VAL A 116 -11.35 -3.68 4.91
CA VAL A 116 -11.30 -4.80 5.85
C VAL A 116 -11.77 -4.31 7.21
N GLN A 117 -12.66 -5.06 7.86
CA GLN A 117 -13.29 -4.67 9.12
C GLN A 117 -13.16 -5.81 10.12
N PHE A 118 -12.54 -5.56 11.27
CA PHE A 118 -12.23 -6.57 12.26
C PHE A 118 -13.46 -6.82 13.12
N ALA A 119 -13.92 -8.06 13.18
CA ALA A 119 -15.02 -8.44 14.06
C ALA A 119 -14.46 -8.91 15.41
N GLY A 120 -14.96 -8.34 16.51
CA GLY A 120 -14.53 -8.72 17.85
C GLY A 120 -13.03 -8.50 18.06
N ALA A 121 -12.37 -9.43 18.73
CA ALA A 121 -10.94 -9.37 19.07
C ALA A 121 -10.04 -10.08 18.04
N ASN A 122 -10.53 -10.30 16.81
CA ASN A 122 -9.74 -10.99 15.79
C ASN A 122 -8.46 -10.22 15.43
N GLY A 123 -7.40 -10.95 15.12
CA GLY A 123 -6.11 -10.39 14.73
C GLY A 123 -5.78 -10.63 13.26
N LEU A 124 -4.99 -9.74 12.68
CA LEU A 124 -4.33 -9.95 11.39
C LEU A 124 -2.85 -9.59 11.51
N GLU A 125 -2.01 -10.56 11.19
CA GLU A 125 -0.57 -10.35 11.04
C GLU A 125 -0.24 -10.19 9.55
N VAL A 126 0.35 -9.05 9.20
CA VAL A 126 0.82 -8.73 7.86
C VAL A 126 2.34 -8.58 7.93
N SER A 127 3.09 -9.50 7.33
CA SER A 127 4.57 -9.45 7.41
C SER A 127 5.16 -8.23 6.70
N GLY A 128 4.42 -7.66 5.75
CA GLY A 128 4.82 -6.50 4.95
C GLY A 128 3.88 -5.31 5.12
N THR A 129 3.70 -4.59 4.02
CA THR A 129 2.96 -3.32 4.00
C THR A 129 1.45 -3.53 3.98
N VAL A 130 0.73 -2.67 4.72
CA VAL A 130 -0.70 -2.43 4.53
C VAL A 130 -0.87 -1.17 3.67
N THR A 131 -1.51 -1.31 2.50
CA THR A 131 -1.71 -0.23 1.53
C THR A 131 -3.19 0.08 1.34
N LEU A 132 -3.56 1.34 1.53
CA LEU A 132 -4.88 1.91 1.23
C LEU A 132 -4.75 2.84 0.02
N ASN A 133 -5.23 2.39 -1.14
CA ASN A 133 -5.11 3.17 -2.36
C ASN A 133 -6.26 4.18 -2.51
N GLY A 134 -5.96 5.47 -2.67
CA GLY A 134 -6.92 6.56 -2.79
C GLY A 134 -8.16 6.26 -3.66
N PRO A 135 -9.37 6.62 -3.20
CA PRO A 135 -10.57 6.56 -4.03
C PRO A 135 -10.44 7.44 -5.28
N SER A 136 -11.10 7.03 -6.37
CA SER A 136 -11.10 7.80 -7.63
C SER A 136 -12.35 8.67 -7.82
N THR A 137 -13.32 8.59 -6.92
CA THR A 137 -14.61 9.31 -6.98
C THR A 137 -14.94 9.90 -5.61
N ASN A 138 -15.65 11.03 -5.61
CA ASN A 138 -16.03 11.74 -4.40
C ASN A 138 -16.98 10.91 -3.52
N ASN A 139 -16.94 11.18 -2.23
CA ASN A 139 -17.77 10.55 -1.20
C ASN A 139 -17.56 9.03 -1.16
N LYS A 140 -16.29 8.62 -1.27
CA LYS A 140 -15.85 7.23 -1.19
C LYS A 140 -14.63 7.13 -0.33
N ASP A 141 -14.50 5.96 0.29
CA ASP A 141 -13.47 5.69 1.29
C ASP A 141 -12.81 4.34 1.03
N LYS A 142 -11.51 4.28 1.30
CA LYS A 142 -10.78 3.02 1.48
C LYS A 142 -10.33 2.94 2.92
N TYR A 143 -10.73 1.89 3.62
CA TYR A 143 -10.53 1.89 5.05
C TYR A 143 -10.27 0.52 5.66
N LEU A 144 -9.56 0.58 6.78
CA LEU A 144 -9.35 -0.55 7.67
C LEU A 144 -9.98 -0.22 9.03
N TRP A 145 -10.90 -1.03 9.51
CA TRP A 145 -11.44 -0.87 10.86
C TRP A 145 -10.89 -1.95 11.75
N VAL A 146 -10.09 -1.57 12.73
CA VAL A 146 -9.52 -2.51 13.70
C VAL A 146 -10.47 -2.68 14.89
N ASP A 147 -11.23 -1.65 15.24
CA ASP A 147 -12.21 -1.67 16.34
C ASP A 147 -11.65 -2.31 17.61
N ASN A 148 -12.04 -3.52 18.00
CA ASN A 148 -11.52 -4.23 19.19
C ASN A 148 -10.40 -5.24 18.87
N GLY A 149 -10.04 -5.42 17.61
CA GLY A 149 -9.06 -6.40 17.14
C GLY A 149 -7.61 -5.90 17.19
N SER A 150 -6.72 -6.64 16.54
CA SER A 150 -5.29 -6.33 16.52
C SER A 150 -4.67 -6.45 15.13
N LEU A 151 -4.09 -5.36 14.62
CA LEU A 151 -3.27 -5.38 13.40
C LEU A 151 -1.78 -5.30 13.76
N THR A 152 -0.97 -6.20 13.22
CA THR A 152 0.49 -6.02 13.18
C THR A 152 0.95 -5.93 11.73
N CYS A 153 1.80 -4.96 11.40
CA CYS A 153 2.34 -4.80 10.05
C CYS A 153 3.76 -4.21 10.02
N ALA A 154 4.45 -4.37 8.90
CA ALA A 154 5.75 -3.74 8.68
C ALA A 154 5.63 -2.23 8.48
N SER A 155 4.66 -1.80 7.69
CA SER A 155 4.43 -0.39 7.37
C SER A 155 2.99 -0.16 6.95
N VAL A 156 2.57 1.11 6.98
CA VAL A 156 1.28 1.54 6.43
C VAL A 156 1.51 2.58 5.35
N THR A 157 0.88 2.41 4.19
CA THR A 157 0.86 3.41 3.12
C THR A 157 -0.57 3.78 2.75
N MET A 158 -0.86 5.08 2.73
CA MET A 158 -2.10 5.63 2.20
C MET A 158 -1.76 6.53 1.02
N THR A 159 -2.37 6.27 -0.14
CA THR A 159 -2.22 7.17 -1.30
C THR A 159 -3.33 8.21 -1.32
N ASP A 160 -3.03 9.36 -1.92
CA ASP A 160 -3.94 10.50 -1.96
C ASP A 160 -5.08 10.30 -2.96
N GLY A 161 -6.34 10.41 -2.52
CA GLY A 161 -7.52 10.42 -3.39
C GLY A 161 -7.72 11.72 -4.17
N GLY A 162 -7.00 12.79 -3.80
CA GLY A 162 -6.96 14.08 -4.49
C GLY A 162 -8.01 15.09 -4.00
N PHE A 163 -9.05 14.68 -3.27
CA PHE A 163 -10.15 15.54 -2.82
C PHE A 163 -10.54 15.23 -1.37
N ASN A 164 -11.08 16.22 -0.64
CA ASN A 164 -11.43 16.11 0.79
C ASN A 164 -12.62 15.19 1.11
N THR A 165 -13.21 14.53 0.11
CA THR A 165 -14.27 13.52 0.29
C THR A 165 -13.83 12.16 -0.25
N ARG A 166 -12.51 11.94 -0.31
CA ARG A 166 -11.89 10.75 -0.89
C ARG A 166 -10.85 10.24 0.09
N ASP A 167 -11.33 9.49 1.06
CA ASP A 167 -10.54 9.24 2.24
C ASP A 167 -9.87 7.86 2.17
N CYS A 168 -8.65 7.82 2.71
CA CYS A 168 -8.01 6.59 3.14
C CYS A 168 -7.81 6.68 4.65
N TYR A 169 -8.30 5.71 5.41
CA TYR A 169 -8.09 5.77 6.86
C TYR A 169 -8.01 4.41 7.53
N VAL A 170 -7.32 4.38 8.67
CA VAL A 170 -7.36 3.26 9.62
C VAL A 170 -8.11 3.73 10.85
N ARG A 171 -9.26 3.10 11.14
CA ARG A 171 -10.01 3.35 12.38
C ARG A 171 -9.55 2.40 13.48
N ILE A 172 -9.28 2.96 14.65
CA ILE A 172 -8.89 2.24 15.86
C ILE A 172 -9.96 2.52 16.93
N GLY A 173 -10.68 1.48 17.33
CA GLY A 173 -11.64 1.53 18.43
C GLY A 173 -10.92 1.38 19.77
N ASN A 174 -11.04 0.20 20.39
CA ASN A 174 -10.36 -0.16 21.64
C ASN A 174 -9.18 -1.14 21.44
N GLY A 175 -8.98 -1.60 20.21
CA GLY A 175 -7.96 -2.54 19.80
C GLY A 175 -6.61 -1.88 19.56
N SER A 176 -5.72 -2.58 18.85
CA SER A 176 -4.34 -2.14 18.66
C SER A 176 -3.88 -2.21 17.21
N VAL A 177 -3.15 -1.19 16.77
CA VAL A 177 -2.36 -1.21 15.53
C VAL A 177 -0.89 -1.10 15.90
N ASN A 178 -0.10 -2.10 15.52
CA ASN A 178 1.34 -2.16 15.71
C ASN A 178 2.05 -2.09 14.36
N VAL A 179 2.66 -0.96 14.04
CA VAL A 179 3.47 -0.74 12.83
C VAL A 179 4.92 -0.75 13.23
N SER A 180 5.70 -1.73 12.78
CA SER A 180 7.11 -1.84 13.16
C SER A 180 8.02 -0.82 12.47
N GLY A 181 7.65 -0.37 11.27
CA GLY A 181 8.35 0.63 10.47
C GLY A 181 7.51 1.89 10.23
N ASP A 182 7.63 2.42 9.01
CA ASP A 182 7.09 3.74 8.68
C ASP A 182 5.58 3.73 8.38
N VAL A 183 4.97 4.89 8.58
CA VAL A 183 3.63 5.23 8.14
C VAL A 183 3.75 6.39 7.14
N THR A 184 3.30 6.16 5.91
CA THR A 184 3.25 7.19 4.86
C THR A 184 1.82 7.50 4.49
N MET A 185 1.41 8.75 4.65
CA MET A 185 0.09 9.25 4.30
C MET A 185 0.25 10.38 3.28
N ALA A 186 0.12 10.08 1.99
CA ALA A 186 0.43 11.02 0.92
C ALA A 186 -0.58 12.17 0.80
N GLY A 187 -1.80 11.98 1.30
CA GLY A 187 -2.85 12.99 1.37
C GLY A 187 -2.70 13.95 2.55
N THR A 188 -3.48 15.04 2.51
CA THR A 188 -3.66 15.94 3.66
C THR A 188 -4.33 15.23 4.85
N ASN A 189 -4.33 15.88 6.02
CA ASN A 189 -4.93 15.37 7.26
C ASN A 189 -6.44 15.10 7.20
N VAL A 190 -7.15 15.67 6.23
CA VAL A 190 -8.59 15.40 6.00
C VAL A 190 -8.83 14.32 4.95
N ARG A 191 -7.79 13.78 4.32
CA ARG A 191 -7.88 12.76 3.26
C ARG A 191 -7.21 11.47 3.66
N ASN A 192 -6.12 11.54 4.41
CA ASN A 192 -5.40 10.38 4.91
C ASN A 192 -5.19 10.54 6.42
N TYR A 193 -5.72 9.60 7.21
CA TYR A 193 -5.64 9.71 8.66
C TYR A 193 -5.80 8.38 9.39
N PHE A 194 -5.29 8.36 10.62
CA PHE A 194 -5.73 7.38 11.62
C PHE A 194 -6.89 7.98 12.41
N LEU A 195 -7.99 7.26 12.56
CA LEU A 195 -9.17 7.71 13.30
C LEU A 195 -9.30 6.93 14.61
N PHE A 196 -9.19 7.60 15.74
CA PHE A 196 -9.49 7.01 17.03
C PHE A 196 -10.96 7.24 17.39
N THR A 197 -11.69 6.16 17.66
CA THR A 197 -13.09 6.21 18.13
C THR A 197 -13.27 5.57 19.52
N GLY A 198 -12.17 5.15 20.15
CA GLY A 198 -12.15 4.53 21.47
C GLY A 198 -10.79 4.70 22.14
N THR A 199 -10.46 3.79 23.06
CA THR A 199 -9.24 3.85 23.88
C THR A 199 -8.08 3.03 23.31
N GLY A 200 -8.16 2.63 22.04
CA GLY A 200 -7.18 1.78 21.39
C GLY A 200 -5.82 2.45 21.21
N THR A 201 -4.85 1.65 20.79
CA THR A 201 -3.45 2.07 20.71
C THR A 201 -2.92 2.00 19.29
N LEU A 202 -2.22 3.05 18.85
CA LEU A 202 -1.34 3.00 17.68
C LEU A 202 0.11 3.04 18.16
N TYR A 203 0.88 2.02 17.79
CA TYR A 203 2.33 2.03 17.92
C TYR A 203 2.94 2.15 16.52
N VAL A 204 3.90 3.07 16.37
CA VAL A 204 4.69 3.24 15.15
C VAL A 204 6.17 3.23 15.52
N GLY A 205 6.90 2.22 15.04
CA GLY A 205 8.33 2.08 15.29
C GLY A 205 9.19 2.96 14.38
N GLY A 206 8.68 3.39 13.23
CA GLY A 206 9.34 4.28 12.28
C GLY A 206 8.80 5.72 12.29
N ALA A 207 9.02 6.42 11.18
CA ALA A 207 8.51 7.77 10.97
C ALA A 207 7.03 7.75 10.55
N MET A 208 6.27 8.76 10.98
CA MET A 208 4.97 9.08 10.41
C MET A 208 5.11 10.32 9.51
N THR A 209 4.78 10.22 8.23
CA THR A 209 4.89 11.32 7.26
C THR A 209 3.55 11.61 6.59
N GLY A 210 3.18 12.90 6.55
CA GLY A 210 1.93 13.38 5.94
C GLY A 210 0.68 13.05 6.75
N GLY A 211 -0.51 13.22 6.15
CA GLY A 211 -1.80 12.88 6.79
C GLY A 211 -2.05 13.54 8.14
N GLY A 212 -2.88 12.88 8.97
CA GLY A 212 -3.26 13.35 10.30
C GLY A 212 -3.60 12.23 11.28
N ILE A 213 -3.66 12.58 12.56
CA ILE A 213 -4.22 11.75 13.63
C ILE A 213 -5.54 12.40 14.04
N THR A 214 -6.62 11.65 13.83
CA THR A 214 -8.02 12.05 13.98
C THR A 214 -8.49 13.04 12.91
N SER A 215 -9.68 12.80 12.36
CA SER A 215 -10.42 13.68 11.45
C SER A 215 -11.92 13.50 11.69
N THR A 216 -12.76 14.46 11.29
CA THR A 216 -14.22 14.28 11.25
C THR A 216 -14.62 13.64 9.93
N LEU A 217 -15.30 12.49 9.99
CA LEU A 217 -15.96 11.85 8.85
C LEU A 217 -17.15 12.70 8.35
#